data_AF-A0A0G1XC13-F1
#
_entry.id   AF-A0A0G1XC13-F1
#
_cell.length_a   1.000
_cell.length_b   1.000
_cell.length_c   1.000
_cell.angle_alpha   90.00
_cell.angle_beta   90.00
_cell.angle_gamma   90.00
#
_symmetry.space_group_name_H-M   'P 1'
#
loop_
_entity.id
_entity.type
_entity.pdbx_description
1 polymer ?
#
loop_
_entity_poly.entity_id
_entity_poly.type
_entity_poly.pdbx_seq_one_letter_code
_entity_poly.pdbx_strand_id
1 'polypeptide(L)'
;MKFSYNWLKSLYPKIKSPEKAAELLTFHAFQVESVEKIVDDAKLDIAILPNRIADASGHIGVARELAVINGEELRMPLPIFREDAKTAAKDLVKVSIKTKNASARYSARVLSNVKIGASPAWMQSRLKVCGLRPINVVVDVTNYAMLETGQPLHAFDYDRLRGGTKNSKEIIVRAAKKGEVLETLGDDSQKIKL
;
A
#
# COMPACT_ATOMS: atom_id res chain seq x y z
N MET A 1 2.87 -2.34 -14.43
CA MET A 1 2.66 -2.56 -12.97
C MET A 1 2.15 -3.98 -12.78
N LYS A 2 2.64 -4.71 -11.77
CA LYS A 2 2.40 -6.16 -11.62
C LYS A 2 1.25 -6.45 -10.67
N PHE A 3 0.26 -7.21 -11.14
CA PHE A 3 -0.94 -7.58 -10.39
C PHE A 3 -1.11 -9.10 -10.30
N SER A 4 -1.57 -9.58 -9.14
CA SER A 4 -1.95 -10.98 -8.91
C SER A 4 -3.38 -11.22 -9.41
N TYR A 5 -3.54 -12.16 -10.33
CA TYR A 5 -4.84 -12.58 -10.83
C TYR A 5 -5.74 -13.11 -9.70
N ASN A 6 -5.23 -13.97 -8.82
CA ASN A 6 -6.00 -14.50 -7.69
C ASN A 6 -6.45 -13.40 -6.74
N TRP A 7 -5.66 -12.36 -6.56
CA TRP A 7 -6.07 -11.21 -5.77
C TRP A 7 -7.18 -10.44 -6.47
N LEU A 8 -7.06 -10.15 -7.76
CA LEU A 8 -8.14 -9.55 -8.55
C LEU A 8 -9.42 -10.40 -8.47
N LYS A 9 -9.29 -11.73 -8.60
CA LYS A 9 -10.40 -12.69 -8.47
C LYS A 9 -11.02 -12.70 -7.08
N SER A 10 -10.23 -12.49 -6.02
CA SER A 10 -10.81 -12.39 -4.66
C SER A 10 -11.67 -11.14 -4.47
N LEU A 11 -11.38 -10.06 -5.21
CA LEU A 11 -12.15 -8.81 -5.22
C LEU A 11 -13.32 -8.87 -6.21
N TYR A 12 -13.15 -9.60 -7.32
CA TYR A 12 -14.17 -9.81 -8.34
C TYR A 12 -14.21 -11.30 -8.75
N PRO A 13 -14.98 -12.15 -8.03
CA PRO A 13 -14.95 -13.61 -8.20
C PRO A 13 -15.38 -14.13 -9.57
N LYS A 14 -16.09 -13.33 -10.36
CA LYS A 14 -16.64 -13.72 -11.66
C LYS A 14 -15.63 -13.60 -12.82
N ILE A 15 -14.41 -13.15 -12.56
CA ILE A 15 -13.33 -13.18 -13.57
C ILE A 15 -13.04 -14.63 -13.96
N LYS A 16 -13.28 -14.96 -15.24
CA LYS A 16 -13.19 -16.32 -15.76
C LYS A 16 -11.76 -16.88 -15.77
N SER A 17 -10.81 -16.14 -16.33
CA SER A 17 -9.40 -16.53 -16.43
C SER A 17 -8.47 -15.31 -16.50
N PRO A 18 -7.15 -15.49 -16.28
CA PRO A 18 -6.17 -14.42 -16.46
C PRO A 18 -6.17 -13.82 -17.87
N GLU A 19 -6.29 -14.67 -18.89
CA GLU A 19 -6.30 -14.26 -20.30
C GLU A 19 -7.55 -13.44 -20.61
N LYS A 20 -8.71 -13.84 -20.08
CA LYS A 20 -9.94 -13.07 -20.28
C LYS A 20 -9.90 -11.73 -19.57
N ALA A 21 -9.29 -11.65 -18.37
CA ALA A 21 -9.05 -10.37 -17.72
C ALA A 21 -8.13 -9.48 -18.55
N ALA A 22 -7.03 -10.02 -19.07
CA ALA A 22 -6.08 -9.28 -19.89
C ALA A 22 -6.73 -8.75 -21.17
N GLU A 23 -7.54 -9.56 -21.84
CA GLU A 23 -8.31 -9.19 -23.02
C GLU A 23 -9.26 -8.02 -22.70
N LEU A 24 -10.10 -8.15 -21.67
CA LEU A 24 -11.05 -7.11 -21.27
C LEU A 24 -10.35 -5.80 -20.92
N LEU A 25 -9.27 -5.86 -20.13
CA LEU A 25 -8.51 -4.66 -19.80
C LEU A 25 -7.91 -4.00 -21.04
N THR A 26 -7.31 -4.79 -21.93
CA THR A 26 -6.65 -4.29 -23.14
C THR A 26 -7.62 -3.59 -24.10
N PHE A 27 -8.84 -4.11 -24.26
CA PHE A 27 -9.83 -3.51 -25.15
C PHE A 27 -10.57 -2.31 -24.57
N HIS A 28 -10.61 -2.16 -23.24
CA HIS A 28 -11.49 -1.17 -22.60
C HIS A 28 -10.77 -0.12 -21.74
N ALA A 29 -9.60 -0.41 -21.19
CA ALA A 29 -9.01 0.45 -20.14
C ALA A 29 -7.48 0.57 -20.17
N PHE A 30 -6.75 -0.55 -20.13
CA PHE A 30 -5.29 -0.57 -19.94
C PHE A 30 -4.65 -1.65 -20.80
N GLN A 31 -3.53 -1.33 -21.44
CA GLN A 31 -2.72 -2.33 -22.14
C GLN A 31 -2.14 -3.32 -21.12
N VAL A 32 -2.41 -4.60 -21.32
CA VAL A 32 -1.74 -5.69 -20.60
C VAL A 32 -0.55 -6.15 -21.42
N GLU A 33 0.66 -5.89 -20.93
CA GLU A 33 1.92 -6.17 -21.60
C GLU A 33 2.26 -7.67 -21.59
N SER A 34 1.94 -8.34 -20.48
CA SER A 34 2.17 -9.78 -20.34
C SER A 34 1.22 -10.43 -19.33
N VAL A 35 1.02 -11.74 -19.54
CA VAL A 35 0.37 -12.64 -18.58
C VAL A 35 1.33 -13.80 -18.34
N GLU A 36 1.90 -13.87 -17.13
CA GLU A 36 2.84 -14.92 -16.74
C GLU A 36 2.17 -15.88 -15.76
N LYS A 37 2.23 -17.18 -16.04
CA LYS A 37 1.73 -18.21 -15.14
C LYS A 37 2.70 -18.38 -13.97
N ILE A 38 2.18 -18.26 -12.75
CA ILE A 38 2.90 -18.56 -11.51
C ILE A 38 2.26 -19.83 -10.91
N VAL A 39 2.97 -20.53 -10.02
CA VAL A 39 2.38 -21.69 -9.32
C VAL A 39 1.13 -21.21 -8.58
N ASP A 40 -0.01 -21.82 -8.93
CA ASP A 40 -1.35 -21.53 -8.42
C ASP A 40 -1.86 -20.07 -8.60
N ASP A 41 -1.20 -19.22 -9.38
CA ASP A 41 -1.63 -17.82 -9.66
C ASP A 41 -1.21 -17.39 -11.09
N ALA A 42 -1.56 -16.17 -11.49
CA ALA A 42 -1.01 -15.53 -12.68
C ALA A 42 -0.64 -14.07 -12.37
N LYS A 43 0.44 -13.61 -12.98
CA LYS A 43 0.92 -12.24 -12.89
C LYS A 43 0.56 -11.50 -14.17
N LEU A 44 -0.20 -10.42 -14.04
CA LEU A 44 -0.51 -9.51 -15.14
C LEU A 44 0.42 -8.31 -15.03
N ASP A 45 1.19 -8.00 -16.07
CA ASP A 45 1.88 -6.70 -16.17
C ASP A 45 1.02 -5.73 -16.97
N ILE A 46 0.53 -4.69 -16.30
CA ILE A 46 -0.45 -3.75 -16.83
C ILE A 46 0.17 -2.37 -16.90
N ALA A 47 0.16 -1.77 -18.09
CA ALA A 47 0.60 -0.40 -18.31
C ALA A 47 -0.50 0.59 -17.86
N ILE A 48 -0.47 0.96 -16.57
CA ILE A 48 -1.38 1.97 -16.02
C ILE A 48 -1.00 3.35 -16.56
N LEU A 49 -1.97 4.04 -17.14
CA LEU A 49 -1.77 5.36 -17.75
C LEU A 49 -1.53 6.44 -16.67
N PRO A 50 -0.73 7.48 -16.94
CA PRO A 50 -0.43 8.53 -15.97
C PRO A 50 -1.68 9.21 -15.37
N ASN A 51 -2.70 9.44 -16.20
CA ASN A 51 -3.97 10.04 -15.78
C ASN A 51 -4.88 9.09 -14.98
N ARG A 52 -4.52 7.80 -14.85
CA ARG A 52 -5.27 6.75 -14.14
C ARG A 52 -4.53 6.19 -12.93
N ILE A 53 -3.35 6.69 -12.61
CA ILE A 53 -2.55 6.23 -11.44
C ILE A 53 -3.34 6.43 -10.14
N ALA A 54 -4.12 7.51 -10.02
CA ALA A 54 -4.85 7.83 -8.80
C ALA A 54 -5.93 6.80 -8.44
N ASP A 55 -6.55 6.15 -9.44
CA ASP A 55 -7.66 5.22 -9.24
C ASP A 55 -7.32 3.76 -9.54
N ALA A 56 -6.32 3.47 -10.38
CA ALA A 56 -6.02 2.14 -10.91
C ALA A 56 -4.61 1.60 -10.58
N SER A 57 -3.83 2.28 -9.75
CA SER A 57 -2.51 1.78 -9.31
C SER A 57 -2.57 0.66 -8.26
N GLY A 58 -3.74 0.38 -7.69
CA GLY A 58 -3.98 -0.74 -6.76
C GLY A 58 -4.91 -1.81 -7.32
N HIS A 59 -4.88 -3.00 -6.72
CA HIS A 59 -5.71 -4.15 -7.11
C HIS A 59 -7.22 -3.83 -7.04
N ILE A 60 -7.66 -3.03 -6.07
CA ILE A 60 -9.05 -2.58 -5.98
C ILE A 60 -9.44 -1.78 -7.23
N GLY A 61 -8.56 -0.91 -7.72
CA GLY A 61 -8.81 -0.09 -8.91
C GLY A 61 -8.96 -0.92 -10.17
N VAL A 62 -8.01 -1.81 -10.44
CA VAL A 62 -8.05 -2.71 -11.60
C VAL A 62 -9.23 -3.68 -11.51
N ALA A 63 -9.53 -4.22 -10.33
CA ALA A 63 -10.68 -5.10 -10.15
C ALA A 63 -12.01 -4.35 -10.34
N ARG A 64 -12.08 -3.07 -9.93
CA ARG A 64 -13.24 -2.20 -10.20
C ARG A 64 -13.46 -2.01 -11.70
N GLU A 65 -12.39 -1.76 -12.45
CA GLU A 65 -12.46 -1.62 -13.92
C GLU A 65 -13.04 -2.89 -14.55
N LEU A 66 -12.53 -4.07 -14.18
CA LEU A 66 -13.03 -5.36 -14.64
C LEU A 66 -14.51 -5.60 -14.30
N ALA A 67 -14.95 -5.19 -13.11
CA ALA A 67 -16.35 -5.33 -12.69
C ALA A 67 -17.26 -4.41 -13.51
N VAL A 68 -16.87 -3.14 -13.68
CA VAL A 68 -17.64 -2.13 -14.44
C VAL A 68 -17.75 -2.50 -15.92
N ILE A 69 -16.68 -2.99 -16.55
CA ILE A 69 -16.72 -3.46 -17.95
C ILE A 69 -17.80 -4.54 -18.15
N ASN A 70 -18.04 -5.38 -17.13
CA ASN A 70 -19.06 -6.43 -17.18
C ASN A 70 -20.42 -5.97 -16.65
N GLY A 71 -20.58 -4.72 -16.21
CA GLY A 71 -21.81 -4.21 -15.62
C GLY A 71 -22.11 -4.77 -14.23
N GLU A 72 -21.08 -5.13 -13.47
CA GLU A 72 -21.21 -5.81 -12.18
C GLU A 72 -20.54 -5.05 -11.04
N GLU A 73 -20.87 -5.44 -9.80
CA GLU A 73 -20.34 -4.83 -8.59
C GLU A 73 -19.05 -5.51 -8.11
N LEU A 74 -18.16 -4.68 -7.56
CA LEU A 74 -16.93 -5.13 -6.92
C LEU A 74 -17.19 -5.56 -5.47
N ARG A 75 -16.57 -6.64 -5.02
CA ARG A 75 -16.50 -6.95 -3.58
C ARG A 75 -15.41 -6.10 -2.93
N MET A 76 -15.83 -5.00 -2.30
CA MET A 76 -14.90 -4.15 -1.55
C MET A 76 -14.43 -4.85 -0.26
N PRO A 77 -13.11 -4.90 0.00
CA PRO A 77 -12.58 -5.38 1.27
C PRO A 77 -12.74 -4.27 2.31
N LEU A 78 -13.88 -4.23 2.99
CA LEU A 78 -14.11 -3.30 4.09
C LEU A 78 -13.56 -3.91 5.39
N PRO A 79 -12.45 -3.38 5.94
CA PRO A 79 -11.88 -3.95 7.16
C PRO A 79 -12.79 -3.64 8.35
N ILE A 80 -13.24 -4.68 9.02
CA ILE A 80 -13.87 -4.57 10.35
C ILE A 80 -12.74 -4.72 11.37
N PHE A 81 -12.45 -3.66 12.11
CA PHE A 81 -11.44 -3.68 13.17
C PHE A 81 -12.03 -3.13 14.46
N ARG A 82 -11.45 -3.56 15.59
CA ARG A 82 -11.78 -3.03 16.90
C ARG A 82 -10.76 -1.96 17.26
N GLU A 83 -11.25 -0.81 17.70
CA GLU A 83 -10.41 0.23 18.28
C GLU A 83 -10.38 0.11 19.81
N ASP A 84 -9.32 0.61 20.43
CA ASP A 84 -9.30 0.80 21.87
C ASP A 84 -10.26 1.94 22.23
N ALA A 85 -11.31 1.62 22.99
CA ALA A 85 -12.31 2.61 23.40
C ALA A 85 -11.76 3.67 24.37
N LYS A 86 -10.61 3.41 25.02
CA LYS A 86 -10.04 4.27 26.07
C LYS A 86 -8.89 5.13 25.58
N THR A 87 -8.25 4.78 24.48
CA THR A 87 -7.04 5.47 24.01
C THR A 87 -7.17 5.86 22.56
N ALA A 88 -7.31 7.16 22.30
CA ALA A 88 -7.34 7.67 20.94
C ALA A 88 -5.92 7.93 20.43
N ALA A 89 -5.70 7.72 19.12
CA ALA A 89 -4.39 7.96 18.52
C ALA A 89 -3.88 9.40 18.72
N LYS A 90 -4.79 10.40 18.77
CA LYS A 90 -4.45 11.81 19.01
C LYS A 90 -3.84 12.08 20.39
N ASP A 91 -4.08 11.20 21.36
CA ASP A 91 -3.54 11.31 22.71
C ASP A 91 -2.09 10.75 22.78
N LEU A 92 -1.72 9.92 21.80
CA LEU A 92 -0.42 9.27 21.70
C LEU A 92 0.50 9.95 20.69
N VAL A 93 -0.04 10.42 19.56
CA VAL A 93 0.75 11.06 18.51
C VAL A 93 0.04 12.29 17.96
N LYS A 94 0.77 13.41 17.99
CA LYS A 94 0.39 14.64 17.32
C LYS A 94 1.04 14.70 15.94
N VAL A 95 0.27 15.06 14.93
CA VAL A 95 0.78 15.35 13.59
C VAL A 95 0.65 16.86 13.33
N SER A 96 1.76 17.50 13.00
CA SER A 96 1.84 18.93 12.73
C SER A 96 2.35 19.16 11.30
N ILE A 97 1.54 19.77 10.44
CA ILE A 97 1.95 20.15 9.08
C ILE A 97 2.43 21.61 9.10
N LYS A 98 3.74 21.81 8.96
CA LYS A 98 4.42 23.12 8.94
C LYS A 98 4.95 23.40 7.53
N THR A 99 4.10 23.22 6.52
CA THR A 99 4.34 23.56 5.13
C THR A 99 3.03 24.04 4.52
N LYS A 100 3.08 25.05 3.64
CA LYS A 100 1.88 25.63 3.03
C LYS A 100 1.37 24.82 1.84
N ASN A 101 2.28 24.32 0.99
CA ASN A 101 1.93 23.77 -0.33
C ASN A 101 2.44 22.34 -0.59
N ALA A 102 3.30 21.78 0.27
CA ALA A 102 3.93 20.48 -0.02
C ALA A 102 3.14 19.27 0.50
N SER A 103 2.22 19.46 1.44
CA SER A 103 1.38 18.40 1.98
C SER A 103 0.07 18.97 2.49
N ALA A 104 -1.03 18.59 1.86
CA ALA A 104 -2.37 19.00 2.29
C ALA A 104 -2.89 18.17 3.46
N ARG A 105 -2.41 16.93 3.61
CA ARG A 105 -2.88 16.00 4.63
C ARG A 105 -1.78 15.01 5.02
N TYR A 106 -1.70 14.74 6.33
CA TYR A 106 -0.93 13.65 6.90
C TYR A 106 -1.75 13.07 8.06
N SER A 107 -2.02 11.77 8.01
CA SER A 107 -2.77 11.05 9.04
C SER A 107 -1.97 9.87 9.56
N ALA A 108 -2.08 9.62 10.86
CA ALA A 108 -1.44 8.49 11.52
C ALA A 108 -2.46 7.70 12.33
N ARG A 109 -2.22 6.40 12.45
CA ARG A 109 -2.85 5.51 13.44
C ARG A 109 -1.75 4.84 14.25
N VAL A 110 -2.04 4.52 15.50
CA VAL A 110 -1.11 3.81 16.38
C VAL A 110 -1.66 2.40 16.59
N LEU A 111 -0.81 1.40 16.34
CA LEU A 111 -1.10 0.00 16.62
C LEU A 111 -0.19 -0.46 17.76
N SER A 112 -0.78 -0.90 18.86
CA SER A 112 -0.06 -1.39 20.04
C SER A 112 0.00 -2.92 20.05
N ASN A 113 1.00 -3.47 20.74
CA ASN A 113 1.17 -4.92 20.94
C ASN A 113 1.35 -5.70 19.63
N VAL A 114 1.96 -5.09 18.62
CA VAL A 114 2.28 -5.74 17.36
C VAL A 114 3.41 -6.75 17.58
N LYS A 115 3.17 -8.01 17.24
CA LYS A 115 4.21 -9.05 17.26
C LYS A 115 4.96 -9.05 15.94
N ILE A 116 6.26 -8.78 15.98
CA ILE A 116 7.12 -8.85 14.79
C ILE A 116 7.44 -10.31 14.48
N GLY A 117 7.31 -10.68 13.21
CA GLY A 117 7.61 -12.02 12.71
C GLY A 117 7.33 -12.11 11.22
N ALA A 118 7.38 -13.33 10.70
CA ALA A 118 7.03 -13.61 9.31
C ALA A 118 5.54 -13.31 9.06
N SER A 119 5.24 -12.74 7.91
CA SER A 119 3.87 -12.50 7.46
C SER A 119 3.14 -13.80 7.16
N PRO A 120 1.80 -13.85 7.18
CA PRO A 120 1.05 -15.02 6.76
C PRO A 120 1.40 -15.46 5.32
N ALA A 121 1.41 -16.76 5.06
CA ALA A 121 1.84 -17.32 3.77
C ALA A 121 1.07 -16.73 2.57
N TRP A 122 -0.25 -16.53 2.72
CA TRP A 122 -1.08 -15.94 1.66
C TRP A 122 -0.65 -14.52 1.28
N MET A 123 -0.20 -13.71 2.26
CA MET A 123 0.27 -12.34 2.03
C MET A 123 1.63 -12.39 1.33
N GLN A 124 2.53 -13.25 1.81
CA GLN A 124 3.83 -13.44 1.19
C GLN A 124 3.72 -13.86 -0.28
N SER A 125 2.80 -14.79 -0.60
CA SER A 125 2.57 -15.24 -1.97
C SER A 125 2.10 -14.09 -2.87
N ARG A 126 1.12 -13.29 -2.42
CA ARG A 126 0.65 -12.11 -3.18
C ARG A 126 1.76 -11.10 -3.43
N LEU A 127 2.56 -10.78 -2.41
CA LEU A 127 3.70 -9.87 -2.54
C LEU A 127 4.71 -10.38 -3.56
N LYS A 128 5.08 -11.67 -3.50
CA LYS A 128 6.02 -12.30 -4.43
C LYS A 128 5.52 -12.24 -5.88
N VAL A 129 4.24 -12.52 -6.13
CA VAL A 129 3.64 -12.42 -7.47
C VAL A 129 3.75 -11.00 -8.02
N CYS A 130 3.55 -9.98 -7.18
CA CYS A 130 3.73 -8.58 -7.54
C CYS A 130 5.21 -8.14 -7.63
N GLY A 131 6.17 -9.05 -7.41
CA GLY A 131 7.60 -8.77 -7.50
C GLY A 131 8.22 -8.16 -6.23
N LEU A 132 7.52 -8.20 -5.09
CA LEU A 132 8.05 -7.75 -3.81
C LEU A 132 8.56 -8.92 -2.97
N ARG A 133 9.74 -8.76 -2.37
CA ARG A 133 10.31 -9.70 -1.41
C ARG A 133 9.68 -9.48 -0.02
N PRO A 134 9.02 -10.48 0.58
CA PRO A 134 8.52 -10.38 1.94
C PRO A 134 9.66 -10.19 2.96
N ILE A 135 9.44 -9.38 3.98
CA ILE A 135 10.45 -9.03 5.00
C ILE A 135 9.95 -9.40 6.39
N ASN A 136 8.89 -8.75 6.85
CA ASN A 136 8.22 -9.05 8.12
C ASN A 136 6.80 -8.48 8.08
N VAL A 137 5.95 -8.87 9.02
CA VAL A 137 4.52 -8.50 9.04
C VAL A 137 4.25 -6.99 8.95
N VAL A 138 5.12 -6.14 9.52
CA VAL A 138 4.92 -4.68 9.51
C VAL A 138 5.27 -4.10 8.14
N VAL A 139 6.40 -4.50 7.54
CA VAL A 139 6.80 -4.03 6.20
C VAL A 139 5.87 -4.59 5.13
N ASP A 140 5.49 -5.85 5.28
CA ASP A 140 4.67 -6.55 4.31
C ASP A 140 3.24 -6.03 4.31
N VAL A 141 2.66 -5.69 5.46
CA VAL A 141 1.30 -5.13 5.50
C VAL A 141 1.24 -3.73 4.87
N THR A 142 2.29 -2.90 5.01
CA THR A 142 2.32 -1.59 4.33
C THR A 142 2.43 -1.74 2.82
N ASN A 143 3.25 -2.68 2.35
CA ASN A 143 3.37 -3.00 0.93
C ASN A 143 2.09 -3.63 0.38
N TYR A 144 1.46 -4.51 1.15
CA TYR A 144 0.20 -5.14 0.80
C TYR A 144 -0.91 -4.10 0.66
N ALA A 145 -1.08 -3.22 1.64
CA ALA A 145 -2.08 -2.16 1.57
C ALA A 145 -1.82 -1.21 0.39
N MET A 146 -0.56 -0.86 0.12
CA MET A 146 -0.19 -0.08 -1.06
C MET A 146 -0.58 -0.77 -2.36
N LEU A 147 -0.28 -2.06 -2.51
CA LEU A 147 -0.68 -2.82 -3.69
C LEU A 147 -2.20 -3.02 -3.77
N GLU A 148 -2.91 -3.10 -2.65
CA GLU A 148 -4.37 -3.26 -2.63
C GLU A 148 -5.08 -1.98 -3.06
N THR A 149 -4.70 -0.84 -2.48
CA THR A 149 -5.45 0.42 -2.59
C THR A 149 -4.78 1.46 -3.47
N GLY A 150 -3.52 1.28 -3.86
CA GLY A 150 -2.70 2.30 -4.54
C GLY A 150 -2.13 3.37 -3.60
N GLN A 151 -2.36 3.27 -2.29
CA GLN A 151 -1.92 4.28 -1.31
C GLN A 151 -0.60 3.85 -0.65
N PRO A 152 0.53 4.55 -0.87
CA PRO A 152 1.75 4.26 -0.14
C PRO A 152 1.56 4.57 1.35
N LEU A 153 2.05 3.66 2.19
CA LEU A 153 2.03 3.78 3.64
C LEU A 153 3.46 3.65 4.18
N HIS A 154 3.67 4.22 5.36
CA HIS A 154 4.91 4.06 6.10
C HIS A 154 4.61 3.74 7.56
N ALA A 155 5.45 2.90 8.16
CA ALA A 155 5.34 2.52 9.56
C ALA A 155 6.56 3.04 10.33
N PHE A 156 6.31 3.61 11.51
CA PHE A 156 7.35 4.01 12.44
C PHE A 156 7.25 3.17 13.71
N ASP A 157 8.41 2.79 14.25
CA ASP A 157 8.49 2.27 15.61
C ASP A 157 8.19 3.41 16.60
N TYR A 158 7.04 3.32 17.26
CA TYR A 158 6.53 4.36 18.17
C TYR A 158 7.51 4.66 19.31
N ASP A 159 8.19 3.65 19.82
CA ASP A 159 9.12 3.80 20.95
C ASP A 159 10.42 4.50 20.52
N ARG A 160 10.79 4.37 19.24
CA ARG A 160 11.93 5.05 18.63
C ARG A 160 11.60 6.45 18.11
N LEU A 161 10.32 6.81 17.98
CA LEU A 161 9.93 8.17 17.61
C LEU A 161 10.41 9.17 18.66
N ARG A 162 11.17 10.16 18.18
CA ARG A 162 11.67 11.30 18.94
C ARG A 162 10.78 12.52 18.71
N GLY A 163 10.79 13.44 19.67
CA GLY A 163 9.92 14.63 19.65
C GLY A 163 8.61 14.43 20.42
N GLY A 164 7.93 15.54 20.73
CA GLY A 164 6.74 15.56 21.58
C GLY A 164 7.05 15.61 23.08
N THR A 165 6.16 15.06 23.90
CA THR A 165 6.23 14.98 25.37
C THR A 165 6.45 13.54 25.83
N LYS A 166 6.58 13.32 27.15
CA LYS A 166 6.69 11.99 27.75
C LYS A 166 5.54 11.05 27.38
N ASN A 167 4.33 11.59 27.18
CA ASN A 167 3.11 10.81 26.99
C ASN A 167 2.57 10.87 25.55
N SER A 168 3.08 11.79 24.72
CA SER A 168 2.63 11.96 23.33
C SER A 168 3.81 12.28 22.43
N LYS A 169 4.03 11.48 21.39
CA LYS A 169 5.00 11.76 20.33
C LYS A 169 4.51 12.85 19.39
N GLU A 170 5.41 13.43 18.60
CA GLU A 170 5.05 14.39 17.56
C GLU A 170 5.74 14.08 16.23
N ILE A 171 4.97 14.04 15.14
CA ILE A 171 5.45 14.00 13.76
C ILE A 171 5.25 15.39 13.14
N ILE A 172 6.34 16.00 12.67
CA ILE A 172 6.32 17.32 12.04
C ILE A 172 6.62 17.17 10.55
N VAL A 173 5.62 17.43 9.71
CA VAL A 173 5.79 17.50 8.26
C VAL A 173 6.21 18.91 7.89
N ARG A 174 7.44 19.08 7.37
CA ARG A 174 7.98 20.39 6.98
C ARG A 174 8.93 20.26 5.80
N ALA A 175 9.24 21.39 5.17
CA ALA A 175 10.37 21.46 4.25
C ALA A 175 11.69 21.18 4.99
N ALA A 176 12.64 20.58 4.27
CA ALA A 176 14.01 20.42 4.73
C ALA A 176 14.67 21.79 4.95
N LYS A 177 15.60 21.87 5.90
CA LYS A 177 16.46 23.06 6.05
C LYS A 177 17.67 22.91 5.13
N LYS A 178 18.15 24.01 4.58
CA LYS A 178 19.37 24.02 3.76
C LYS A 178 20.55 23.44 4.56
N GLY A 179 21.19 22.41 4.02
CA GLY A 179 22.31 21.72 4.64
C GLY A 179 21.93 20.73 5.74
N GLU A 180 20.63 20.44 5.91
CA GLU A 180 20.18 19.38 6.81
C GLU A 180 20.68 18.02 6.33
N VAL A 181 21.16 17.20 7.26
CA VAL A 181 21.69 15.88 6.95
C VAL A 181 20.72 14.83 7.44
N LEU A 182 20.32 13.92 6.55
CA LEU A 182 19.57 12.72 6.88
C LEU A 182 20.42 11.48 6.59
N GLU A 183 20.29 10.48 7.43
CA GLU A 183 20.85 9.15 7.19
C GLU A 183 19.75 8.26 6.59
N THR A 184 20.05 7.61 5.47
CA THR A 184 19.10 6.70 4.82
C THR A 184 18.99 5.37 5.57
N LEU A 185 17.89 4.66 5.35
CA LEU A 185 17.71 3.31 5.86
C LEU A 185 18.31 2.28 4.88
N GLY A 186 18.92 1.22 5.41
CA GLY A 186 19.33 0.04 4.63
C GLY A 186 20.81 -0.28 4.72
N ASP A 187 21.22 -1.34 4.02
CA ASP A 187 22.61 -1.83 4.01
C ASP A 187 23.57 -0.82 3.37
N ASP A 188 23.09 -0.03 2.41
CA ASP A 188 23.80 1.09 1.78
C ASP A 188 23.48 2.44 2.45
N SER A 189 23.34 2.46 3.78
CA SER A 189 23.06 3.68 4.55
C SER A 189 24.10 4.76 4.24
N GLN A 190 23.63 5.95 3.86
CA GLN A 190 24.47 7.10 3.57
C GLN A 190 23.86 8.37 4.12
N LYS A 191 24.73 9.33 4.42
CA LYS A 191 24.34 10.68 4.81
C LYS A 191 24.08 11.51 3.57
N ILE A 192 22.83 11.95 3.42
CA ILE A 192 22.40 12.85 2.34
C ILE A 192 22.25 14.24 2.93
N LYS A 193 22.85 15.22 2.27
CA LYS A 193 22.68 16.65 2.59
C LYS A 193 21.58 17.24 1.70
N LEU A 194 20.54 17.77 2.32
CA LEU A 194 19.36 18.39 1.69
C LEU A 194 19.57 19.89 1.42
#